data_AF-A0A0F8WGT2-F1
#
_entry.id   AF-A0A0F8WGT2-F1
#
_cell.length_a   1.000
_cell.length_b   1.000
_cell.length_c   1.000
_cell.angle_alpha   90.00
_cell.angle_beta   90.00
_cell.angle_gamma   90.00
#
_symmetry.space_group_name_H-M   'P 1'
#
loop_
_entity.id
_entity.type
_entity.pdbx_description
1 polymer ?
#
loop_
_entity_poly.entity_id
_entity_poly.type
_entity_poly.pdbx_seq_one_letter_code
_entity_poly.pdbx_strand_id
1 'polypeptide(L)'
;MVSTIHKMSILNNIMRPIYGPSSSHTFAPARIGYHVRKIMDHYKGKVHAKIFFLHGAEEAFRGHKTDIAVIGGLLGFSPFTEEFEVFKSLNLNGTESSNTIKHKYNSTDYLFEFFIIPNFEIEEGMAFQILIDITDEEKGISLLASSLGGGDIEINHAFPTKGNNLITSQQIASKVIQSGFYVHPSQIQELSQSEFKFNSFQELIECGIKTNLSLSNIAIQREKILLNKSEEEILTFMLNQNWVLM
;
A
#
# COMPACT_ATOMS: atom_id res chain seq x y z
N MET A 1 1.12 28.10 -5.00
CA MET A 1 0.69 27.52 -3.72
C MET A 1 -0.51 26.63 -4.00
N VAL A 2 -0.31 25.34 -4.23
CA VAL A 2 -1.42 24.37 -4.24
C VAL A 2 -1.79 24.20 -2.77
N SER A 3 -2.95 24.74 -2.36
CA SER A 3 -3.49 24.54 -1.03
C SER A 3 -3.53 23.05 -0.73
N THR A 4 -2.81 22.63 0.31
CA THR A 4 -2.60 21.23 0.68
C THR A 4 -3.91 20.60 1.12
N ILE A 5 -4.73 20.17 0.17
CA ILE A 5 -5.81 19.25 0.47
C ILE A 5 -5.15 17.98 0.95
N HIS A 6 -5.29 17.75 2.25
CA HIS A 6 -4.65 16.63 2.90
C HIS A 6 -5.18 15.35 2.26
N LYS A 7 -4.25 14.45 1.89
CA LYS A 7 -4.46 13.07 1.40
C LYS A 7 -5.30 12.19 2.36
N MET A 8 -5.74 12.75 3.49
CA MET A 8 -6.27 12.03 4.63
C MET A 8 -7.64 11.45 4.30
N SER A 9 -7.67 10.13 4.17
CA SER A 9 -8.87 9.32 4.16
C SER A 9 -9.06 8.74 5.56
N ILE A 10 -10.29 8.77 6.06
CA ILE A 10 -10.66 8.19 7.35
C ILE A 10 -10.36 6.69 7.32
N LEU A 11 -10.70 6.02 6.23
CA LEU A 11 -10.44 4.58 6.06
C LEU A 11 -8.96 4.26 5.91
N ASN A 12 -8.18 5.18 5.35
CA ASN A 12 -6.76 4.96 5.09
C ASN A 12 -5.82 5.50 6.17
N ASN A 13 -6.25 6.41 7.02
CA ASN A 13 -5.32 7.11 7.90
C ASN A 13 -5.79 7.16 9.36
N ILE A 14 -7.09 6.94 9.63
CA ILE A 14 -7.67 7.15 10.96
C ILE A 14 -8.28 5.86 11.53
N MET A 15 -9.23 5.25 10.82
CA MET A 15 -10.02 4.09 11.26
C MET A 15 -9.58 2.82 10.52
N ARG A 16 -8.30 2.46 10.69
CA ARG A 16 -7.72 1.24 10.11
C ARG A 16 -7.57 0.15 11.17
N PRO A 17 -7.95 -1.10 10.90
CA PRO A 17 -7.43 -2.21 11.69
C PRO A 17 -5.96 -2.39 11.36
N ILE A 18 -5.11 -2.00 12.31
CA ILE A 18 -3.66 -2.19 12.17
C ILE A 18 -3.32 -3.55 12.77
N TYR A 19 -3.14 -4.48 11.85
CA TYR A 19 -2.61 -5.80 12.10
C TYR A 19 -1.06 -5.71 12.13
N GLY A 20 -0.48 -5.45 13.31
CA GLY A 20 0.97 -5.53 13.56
C GLY A 20 1.52 -4.57 14.61
N PRO A 21 2.79 -4.75 15.06
CA PRO A 21 3.40 -3.91 16.09
C PRO A 21 3.70 -2.48 15.61
N SER A 22 3.82 -2.27 14.30
CA SER A 22 4.16 -0.97 13.70
C SER A 22 3.44 -0.75 12.36
N SER A 23 2.75 0.37 12.23
CA SER A 23 2.07 0.76 10.99
C SER A 23 3.05 1.11 9.86
N SER A 24 4.19 1.74 10.15
CA SER A 24 5.20 2.03 9.13
C SER A 24 5.92 0.76 8.68
N HIS A 25 6.45 -0.05 9.59
CA HIS A 25 7.38 -1.14 9.20
C HIS A 25 6.72 -2.49 8.94
N THR A 26 5.43 -2.67 9.26
CA THR A 26 4.71 -3.92 8.94
C THR A 26 3.61 -3.67 7.93
N PHE A 27 2.78 -2.64 8.16
CA PHE A 27 1.59 -2.44 7.35
C PHE A 27 1.87 -1.80 5.98
N ALA A 28 2.71 -0.77 5.91
CA ALA A 28 3.09 -0.18 4.62
C ALA A 28 3.80 -1.16 3.67
N PRO A 29 4.81 -1.96 4.09
CA PRO A 29 5.46 -2.93 3.22
C PRO A 29 4.50 -4.01 2.72
N ALA A 30 3.58 -4.46 3.57
CA ALA A 30 2.53 -5.40 3.17
C ALA A 30 1.59 -4.81 2.13
N ARG A 31 1.17 -3.54 2.30
CA ARG A 31 0.36 -2.82 1.30
C ARG A 31 1.09 -2.71 -0.04
N ILE A 32 2.37 -2.31 -0.02
CA ILE A 32 3.19 -2.20 -1.24
C ILE A 32 3.24 -3.56 -1.95
N GLY A 33 3.54 -4.64 -1.23
CA GLY A 33 3.52 -6.00 -1.77
C GLY A 33 2.15 -6.39 -2.35
N TYR A 34 1.05 -6.05 -1.65
CA TYR A 34 -0.31 -6.34 -2.09
C TYR A 34 -0.67 -5.59 -3.37
N HIS A 35 -0.29 -4.33 -3.51
CA HIS A 35 -0.47 -3.58 -4.75
C HIS A 35 0.36 -4.17 -5.90
N VAL A 36 1.62 -4.54 -5.64
CA VAL A 36 2.45 -5.28 -6.62
C VAL A 36 1.74 -6.56 -7.07
N ARG A 37 1.19 -7.34 -6.13
CA ARG A 37 0.42 -8.54 -6.46
C ARG A 37 -0.80 -8.22 -7.32
N LYS A 38 -1.55 -7.14 -7.06
CA LYS A 38 -2.71 -6.75 -7.86
C LYS A 38 -2.32 -6.26 -9.26
N ILE A 39 -1.20 -5.58 -9.41
CA ILE A 39 -0.65 -5.20 -10.73
C ILE A 39 -0.28 -6.46 -11.52
N MET A 40 0.42 -7.38 -10.86
CA MET A 40 0.80 -8.68 -11.41
C MET A 40 -0.38 -9.64 -11.56
N ASP A 41 -1.54 -9.37 -10.98
CA ASP A 41 -2.72 -10.25 -11.03
C ASP A 41 -2.41 -11.67 -10.50
N HIS A 42 -2.58 -12.72 -11.30
CA HIS A 42 -2.11 -14.06 -10.97
C HIS A 42 -0.69 -14.28 -11.48
N TYR A 43 0.16 -14.85 -10.63
CA TYR A 43 1.49 -15.31 -11.04
C TYR A 43 1.39 -16.58 -11.87
N LYS A 44 2.26 -16.71 -12.88
CA LYS A 44 2.41 -17.94 -13.65
C LYS A 44 3.79 -18.56 -13.45
N GLY A 45 3.78 -19.83 -13.07
CA GLY A 45 4.99 -20.62 -12.85
C GLY A 45 5.86 -20.04 -11.73
N LYS A 46 7.17 -20.04 -11.93
CA LYS A 46 8.13 -19.56 -10.92
C LYS A 46 8.13 -18.04 -10.81
N VAL A 47 8.11 -17.56 -9.58
CA VAL A 47 8.17 -16.15 -9.22
C VAL A 47 9.51 -15.82 -8.59
N HIS A 48 10.15 -14.79 -9.09
CA HIS A 48 11.37 -14.23 -8.50
C HIS A 48 11.16 -12.75 -8.21
N ALA A 49 11.30 -12.38 -6.94
CA ALA A 49 11.23 -11.00 -6.49
C ALA A 49 12.54 -10.60 -5.81
N LYS A 50 13.08 -9.45 -6.23
CA LYS A 50 14.16 -8.73 -5.56
C LYS A 50 13.58 -7.49 -4.92
N ILE A 51 13.78 -7.35 -3.62
CA ILE A 51 13.21 -6.29 -2.81
C ILE A 51 14.36 -5.50 -2.20
N PHE A 52 14.48 -4.24 -2.58
CA PHE A 52 15.50 -3.33 -2.07
C PHE A 52 14.84 -2.39 -1.08
N PHE A 53 15.28 -2.45 0.17
CA PHE A 53 14.90 -1.47 1.19
C PHE A 53 15.92 -0.36 1.19
N LEU A 54 15.45 0.84 0.84
CA LEU A 54 16.21 2.05 0.73
C LEU A 54 15.92 2.89 1.98
N HIS A 55 16.93 3.03 2.84
CA HIS A 55 16.88 3.80 4.10
C HIS A 55 15.97 3.22 5.22
N GLY A 56 16.36 3.45 6.48
CA GLY A 56 15.48 3.37 7.65
C GLY A 56 14.97 1.98 8.07
N ALA A 57 15.26 0.94 7.28
CA ALA A 57 14.72 -0.40 7.52
C ALA A 57 15.66 -1.32 8.31
N GLU A 58 16.92 -0.95 8.53
CA GLU A 58 17.98 -1.80 9.09
C GLU A 58 17.65 -2.40 10.47
N GLU A 59 17.16 -1.57 11.40
CA GLU A 59 16.81 -2.02 12.75
C GLU A 59 15.41 -2.68 12.80
N ALA A 60 14.49 -2.23 11.96
CA ALA A 60 13.10 -2.69 11.94
C ALA A 60 12.88 -3.95 11.09
N PHE A 61 13.84 -4.33 10.24
CA PHE A 61 13.64 -5.33 9.20
C PHE A 61 13.15 -6.66 9.75
N ARG A 62 13.89 -7.19 10.72
CA ARG A 62 13.54 -8.45 11.40
C ARG A 62 12.71 -8.24 12.65
N GLY A 63 13.00 -7.19 13.42
CA GLY A 63 12.29 -6.89 14.67
C GLY A 63 10.78 -6.71 14.46
N HIS A 64 10.36 -6.16 13.31
CA HIS A 64 8.96 -5.96 12.97
C HIS A 64 8.43 -6.91 11.88
N LYS A 65 9.20 -7.97 11.53
CA LYS A 65 8.86 -8.93 10.47
C LYS A 65 8.51 -8.25 9.14
N THR A 66 9.27 -7.24 8.77
CA THR A 66 9.06 -6.39 7.59
C THR A 66 9.16 -7.23 6.30
N ASP A 67 10.13 -8.14 6.24
CA ASP A 67 10.31 -9.10 5.16
C ASP A 67 9.09 -10.01 4.98
N ILE A 68 8.60 -10.61 6.07
CA ILE A 68 7.41 -11.45 6.07
C ILE A 68 6.19 -10.64 5.63
N ALA A 69 6.08 -9.38 6.06
CA ALA A 69 4.99 -8.50 5.67
C ALA A 69 4.95 -8.23 4.15
N VAL A 70 6.11 -7.91 3.54
CA VAL A 70 6.21 -7.77 2.08
C VAL A 70 5.85 -9.07 1.38
N ILE A 71 6.36 -10.21 1.84
CA ILE A 71 6.06 -11.52 1.24
C ILE A 71 4.55 -11.79 1.30
N GLY A 72 3.90 -11.56 2.44
CA GLY A 72 2.46 -11.75 2.60
C GLY A 72 1.67 -10.93 1.58
N GLY A 73 2.03 -9.65 1.42
CA GLY A 73 1.46 -8.78 0.40
C GLY A 73 1.66 -9.33 -1.02
N LEU A 74 2.90 -9.72 -1.37
CA LEU A 74 3.22 -10.29 -2.70
C LEU A 74 2.48 -11.60 -2.96
N LEU A 75 2.22 -12.41 -1.92
CA LEU A 75 1.41 -13.62 -2.04
C LEU A 75 -0.09 -13.34 -2.17
N GLY A 76 -0.52 -12.10 -1.92
CA GLY A 76 -1.90 -11.65 -2.09
C GLY A 76 -2.71 -11.63 -0.80
N PHE A 77 -2.07 -11.81 0.37
CA PHE A 77 -2.71 -11.59 1.65
C PHE A 77 -2.93 -10.09 1.84
N SER A 78 -4.18 -9.70 1.98
CA SER A 78 -4.53 -8.30 2.23
C SER A 78 -4.09 -7.92 3.64
N PRO A 79 -3.37 -6.81 3.85
CA PRO A 79 -2.94 -6.39 5.19
C PRO A 79 -4.09 -5.98 6.12
N PHE A 80 -5.31 -5.96 5.59
CA PHE A 80 -6.56 -5.64 6.28
C PHE A 80 -7.32 -6.89 6.76
N THR A 81 -6.72 -8.07 6.73
CA THR A 81 -7.44 -9.32 7.05
C THR A 81 -6.70 -10.19 8.07
N GLU A 82 -7.45 -11.02 8.79
CA GLU A 82 -6.89 -11.94 9.79
C GLU A 82 -5.96 -12.98 9.16
N GLU A 83 -6.19 -13.38 7.91
CA GLU A 83 -5.31 -14.31 7.21
C GLU A 83 -3.89 -13.75 7.07
N PHE A 84 -3.74 -12.43 6.94
CA PHE A 84 -2.44 -11.80 6.92
C PHE A 84 -1.74 -11.86 8.29
N GLU A 85 -2.48 -11.75 9.40
CA GLU A 85 -1.91 -11.98 10.73
C GLU A 85 -1.45 -13.42 10.94
N VAL A 86 -2.29 -14.37 10.54
CA VAL A 86 -1.92 -15.78 10.57
C VAL A 86 -0.67 -16.00 9.73
N PHE A 87 -0.58 -15.40 8.54
CA PHE A 87 0.61 -15.49 7.69
C PHE A 87 1.87 -14.92 8.37
N LYS A 88 1.80 -13.76 9.01
CA LYS A 88 2.93 -13.16 9.75
C LYS A 88 3.40 -14.00 10.94
N SER A 89 2.53 -14.86 11.47
CA SER A 89 2.90 -15.80 12.53
C SER A 89 3.78 -16.95 12.01
N LEU A 90 3.79 -17.21 10.70
CA LEU A 90 4.60 -18.25 10.08
C LEU A 90 6.09 -17.89 10.12
N ASN A 91 6.92 -18.91 10.34
CA ASN A 91 8.36 -18.83 10.17
C ASN A 91 8.70 -19.30 8.75
N LEU A 92 9.11 -18.38 7.89
CA LEU A 92 9.62 -18.72 6.56
C LEU A 92 11.07 -19.17 6.66
N ASN A 93 11.40 -20.23 5.91
CA ASN A 93 12.78 -20.71 5.81
C ASN A 93 13.59 -19.78 4.93
N GLY A 94 14.71 -19.28 5.45
CA GLY A 94 15.61 -18.41 4.72
C GLY A 94 17.09 -18.64 4.99
N THR A 95 17.92 -18.18 4.06
CA THR A 95 19.38 -18.14 4.20
C THR A 95 19.85 -16.69 4.20
N GLU A 96 20.85 -16.38 5.01
CA GLU A 96 21.25 -15.02 5.28
C GLU A 96 22.74 -14.80 5.01
N SER A 97 23.05 -13.63 4.46
CA SER A 97 24.39 -13.03 4.43
C SER A 97 24.27 -11.55 4.84
N SER A 98 25.41 -10.88 5.08
CA SER A 98 25.48 -9.55 5.72
C SER A 98 24.35 -8.57 5.39
N ASN A 99 24.06 -8.36 4.10
CA ASN A 99 23.01 -7.43 3.63
C ASN A 99 21.96 -8.11 2.72
N THR A 100 21.87 -9.44 2.75
CA THR A 100 20.95 -10.19 1.88
C THR A 100 20.23 -11.30 2.63
N ILE A 101 18.90 -11.33 2.50
CA ILE A 101 18.05 -12.39 3.05
C ILE A 101 17.31 -13.06 1.89
N LYS A 102 17.38 -14.38 1.80
CA LYS A 102 16.65 -15.15 0.79
C LYS A 102 15.58 -16.00 1.46
N HIS A 103 14.33 -15.81 1.09
CA HIS A 103 13.21 -16.65 1.53
C HIS A 103 12.72 -17.52 0.38
N LYS A 104 12.43 -18.79 0.68
CA LYS A 104 11.78 -19.71 -0.25
C LYS A 104 10.39 -20.08 0.28
N TYR A 105 9.39 -20.01 -0.58
CA TYR A 105 8.03 -20.43 -0.26
C TYR A 105 7.52 -21.47 -1.27
N ASN A 106 6.72 -22.43 -0.80
CA ASN A 106 6.26 -23.59 -1.56
C ASN A 106 7.38 -24.39 -2.24
N SER A 107 8.39 -24.78 -1.47
CA SER A 107 9.55 -25.62 -1.84
C SER A 107 10.51 -25.09 -2.93
N THR A 108 10.07 -24.36 -3.97
CA THR A 108 10.91 -23.54 -4.90
C THR A 108 10.13 -22.56 -5.80
N ASP A 109 8.80 -22.53 -5.76
CA ASP A 109 8.00 -21.74 -6.72
C ASP A 109 8.18 -20.23 -6.54
N TYR A 110 8.49 -19.80 -5.32
CA TYR A 110 8.70 -18.41 -4.96
C TYR A 110 10.08 -18.21 -4.36
N LEU A 111 10.85 -17.32 -4.97
CA LEU A 111 12.12 -16.84 -4.46
C LEU A 111 12.02 -15.34 -4.16
N PHE A 112 12.19 -14.98 -2.90
CA PHE A 112 12.26 -13.59 -2.46
C PHE A 112 13.67 -13.28 -1.97
N GLU A 113 14.32 -12.29 -2.58
CA GLU A 113 15.64 -11.82 -2.18
C GLU A 113 15.53 -10.38 -1.69
N PHE A 114 15.92 -10.15 -0.45
CA PHE A 114 15.92 -8.84 0.18
C PHE A 114 17.33 -8.27 0.20
N PHE A 115 17.45 -7.00 -0.15
CA PHE A 115 18.68 -6.23 -0.15
C PHE A 115 18.47 -5.01 0.72
N ILE A 116 19.31 -4.84 1.73
CA ILE A 116 19.29 -3.65 2.58
C ILE A 116 20.37 -2.70 2.05
N ILE A 117 19.95 -1.50 1.64
CA ILE A 117 20.84 -0.47 1.11
C ILE A 117 20.98 0.62 2.18
N PRO A 118 22.04 0.56 3.01
CA PRO A 118 22.26 1.55 4.04
C PRO A 118 22.64 2.90 3.45
N ASN A 119 22.39 3.98 4.21
CA ASN A 119 22.77 5.35 3.87
C ASN A 119 22.20 5.88 2.54
N PHE A 120 21.06 5.36 2.10
CA PHE A 120 20.33 5.98 1.00
C PHE A 120 19.64 7.26 1.49
N GLU A 121 19.79 8.37 0.79
CA GLU A 121 19.07 9.61 1.14
C GLU A 121 17.62 9.51 0.67
N ILE A 122 16.68 9.70 1.58
CA ILE A 122 15.25 9.80 1.26
C ILE A 122 14.77 11.23 1.48
N GLU A 123 13.71 11.61 0.76
CA GLU A 123 13.08 12.93 0.93
C GLU A 123 12.54 13.12 2.35
N GLU A 124 12.59 14.38 2.81
CA GLU A 124 12.14 14.75 4.15
C GLU A 124 10.65 14.40 4.36
N GLY A 125 10.34 13.72 5.48
CA GLY A 125 9.00 13.26 5.80
C GLY A 125 8.65 11.83 5.35
N MET A 126 9.54 11.14 4.63
CA MET A 126 9.39 9.72 4.32
C MET A 126 9.97 8.83 5.44
N ALA A 127 9.31 7.71 5.73
CA ALA A 127 9.81 6.71 6.68
C ALA A 127 10.84 5.76 6.05
N PHE A 128 10.58 5.31 4.81
CA PHE A 128 11.50 4.52 3.99
C PHE A 128 11.00 4.46 2.54
N GLN A 129 11.85 3.95 1.64
CA GLN A 129 11.48 3.58 0.28
C GLN A 129 11.75 2.10 0.01
N ILE A 130 10.91 1.48 -0.82
CA ILE A 130 11.09 0.10 -1.30
C ILE A 130 11.05 0.09 -2.81
N LEU A 131 12.04 -0.56 -3.42
CA LEU A 131 12.00 -0.97 -4.82
C LEU A 131 11.72 -2.48 -4.89
N ILE A 132 10.64 -2.88 -5.55
CA ILE A 132 10.31 -4.29 -5.81
C ILE A 132 10.45 -4.56 -7.30
N ASP A 133 11.44 -5.36 -7.68
CA ASP A 133 11.55 -5.94 -9.02
C ASP A 133 11.08 -7.39 -8.97
N ILE A 134 9.96 -7.68 -9.61
CA ILE A 134 9.32 -9.00 -9.59
C ILE A 134 9.06 -9.50 -11.00
N THR A 135 9.35 -10.77 -11.22
CA THR A 135 9.12 -11.45 -12.48
C THR A 135 8.47 -12.81 -12.24
N ASP A 136 7.59 -13.20 -13.14
CA ASP A 136 7.13 -14.58 -13.28
C ASP A 136 7.54 -15.13 -14.66
N GLU A 137 6.99 -16.26 -15.09
CA GLU A 137 7.33 -16.85 -16.40
C GLU A 137 6.91 -15.98 -17.60
N GLU A 138 5.87 -15.16 -17.47
CA GLU A 138 5.29 -14.38 -18.57
C GLU A 138 5.60 -12.88 -18.51
N LYS A 139 5.62 -12.29 -17.30
CA LYS A 139 5.62 -10.84 -17.08
C LYS A 139 6.56 -10.43 -15.95
N GLY A 140 6.85 -9.14 -15.88
CA GLY A 140 7.61 -8.57 -14.80
C GLY A 140 7.32 -7.08 -14.63
N ILE A 141 7.46 -6.59 -13.41
CA ILE A 141 7.36 -5.18 -13.08
C ILE A 141 8.45 -4.77 -12.09
N SER A 142 8.85 -3.51 -12.17
CA SER A 142 9.61 -2.83 -11.13
C SER A 142 8.78 -1.69 -10.58
N LEU A 143 8.63 -1.63 -9.26
CA LEU A 143 7.81 -0.65 -8.56
C LEU A 143 8.61 -0.01 -7.43
N LEU A 144 8.69 1.32 -7.45
CA LEU A 144 9.23 2.15 -6.36
C LEU A 144 8.06 2.73 -5.56
N ALA A 145 8.09 2.54 -4.25
CA ALA A 145 7.12 3.13 -3.33
C ALA A 145 7.77 3.68 -2.06
N SER A 146 7.22 4.78 -1.56
CA SER A 146 7.57 5.40 -0.29
C SER A 146 6.55 5.06 0.79
N SER A 147 6.99 4.89 2.03
CA SER A 147 6.10 4.98 3.20
C SER A 147 6.14 6.40 3.74
N LEU A 148 4.97 7.01 3.92
CA LEU A 148 4.80 8.39 4.42
C LEU A 148 4.56 8.42 5.96
N GLY A 149 4.73 7.28 6.64
CA GLY A 149 4.36 7.13 8.05
C GLY A 149 2.89 6.77 8.27
N GLY A 150 2.55 6.30 9.48
CA GLY A 150 1.17 5.89 9.82
C GLY A 150 0.61 4.72 9.00
N GLY A 151 1.49 3.99 8.29
CA GLY A 151 1.09 2.95 7.34
C GLY A 151 0.61 3.48 5.99
N ASP A 152 0.72 4.79 5.74
CA ASP A 152 0.44 5.37 4.43
C ASP A 152 1.59 5.14 3.46
N ILE A 153 1.25 5.03 2.16
CA ILE A 153 2.19 4.72 1.09
C ILE A 153 1.92 5.57 -0.14
N GLU A 154 2.97 5.80 -0.91
CA GLU A 154 2.90 6.42 -2.22
C GLU A 154 3.64 5.54 -3.22
N ILE A 155 2.99 5.19 -4.33
CA ILE A 155 3.63 4.49 -5.44
C ILE A 155 4.21 5.57 -6.35
N ASN A 156 5.52 5.79 -6.27
CA ASN A 156 6.21 6.84 -7.01
C ASN A 156 6.34 6.49 -8.50
N HIS A 157 6.80 5.26 -8.77
CA HIS A 157 7.03 4.79 -10.13
C HIS A 157 6.71 3.30 -10.25
N ALA A 158 6.17 2.91 -11.40
CA ALA A 158 6.01 1.51 -11.76
C ALA A 158 6.12 1.34 -13.27
N PHE A 159 6.92 0.36 -13.70
CA PHE A 159 7.14 0.07 -15.11
C PHE A 159 7.34 -1.42 -15.35
N PRO A 160 6.92 -1.93 -16.52
CA PRO A 160 7.09 -3.33 -16.86
C PRO A 160 8.57 -3.66 -17.15
N THR A 161 9.03 -4.83 -16.72
CA THR A 161 10.42 -5.32 -16.92
C THR A 161 10.52 -6.56 -17.81
N LYS A 162 9.40 -7.27 -18.03
CA LYS A 162 9.34 -8.48 -18.88
C LYS A 162 7.94 -8.66 -19.50
N GLY A 163 7.89 -9.22 -20.71
CA GLY A 163 6.68 -9.70 -21.40
C GLY A 163 6.39 -9.00 -22.74
N ASN A 164 5.78 -9.74 -23.70
CA ASN A 164 5.43 -9.23 -25.03
C ASN A 164 4.23 -8.25 -25.03
N ASN A 165 3.35 -8.37 -24.02
CA ASN A 165 2.27 -7.43 -23.74
C ASN A 165 2.65 -6.62 -22.49
N LEU A 166 3.58 -5.69 -22.63
CA LEU A 166 4.02 -4.81 -21.56
C LEU A 166 2.81 -4.12 -20.92
N ILE A 167 2.57 -4.37 -19.63
CA ILE A 167 1.55 -3.63 -18.88
C ILE A 167 1.96 -2.15 -18.91
N THR A 168 1.19 -1.31 -19.57
CA THR A 168 1.54 0.11 -19.72
C THR A 168 1.46 0.83 -18.38
N SER A 169 2.18 1.94 -18.21
CA SER A 169 2.08 2.75 -16.98
C SER A 169 0.64 3.19 -16.67
N GLN A 170 -0.19 3.41 -17.70
CA GLN A 170 -1.62 3.68 -17.54
C GLN A 170 -2.39 2.47 -17.01
N GLN A 171 -2.13 1.26 -17.53
CA GLN A 171 -2.73 0.04 -17.00
C GLN A 171 -2.28 -0.24 -15.56
N ILE A 172 -1.01 0.04 -15.23
CA ILE A 172 -0.51 -0.06 -13.86
C ILE A 172 -1.26 0.92 -12.94
N ALA A 173 -1.36 2.19 -13.33
CA ALA A 173 -2.10 3.19 -12.56
C ALA A 173 -3.57 2.78 -12.35
N SER A 174 -4.26 2.32 -13.40
CA SER A 174 -5.63 1.81 -13.30
C SER A 174 -5.75 0.62 -12.34
N LYS A 175 -4.83 -0.34 -12.40
CA LYS A 175 -4.80 -1.49 -11.48
C LYS A 175 -4.51 -1.08 -10.03
N VAL A 176 -3.63 -0.12 -9.82
CA VAL A 176 -3.34 0.45 -8.49
C VAL A 176 -4.59 1.12 -7.92
N ILE A 177 -5.28 1.95 -8.71
CA ILE A 177 -6.55 2.58 -8.29
C ILE A 177 -7.60 1.51 -7.97
N GLN A 178 -7.73 0.48 -8.80
CA GLN A 178 -8.70 -0.61 -8.60
C GLN A 178 -8.38 -1.54 -7.42
N SER A 179 -7.11 -1.69 -7.08
CA SER A 179 -6.65 -2.60 -6.01
C SER A 179 -7.15 -2.24 -4.61
N GLY A 180 -7.74 -1.05 -4.46
CA GLY A 180 -8.44 -0.61 -3.27
C GLY A 180 -7.51 -0.05 -2.20
N PHE A 181 -8.03 0.90 -1.41
CA PHE A 181 -7.32 1.51 -0.27
C PHE A 181 -6.00 2.21 -0.63
N TYR A 182 -5.86 2.70 -1.86
CA TYR A 182 -4.79 3.60 -2.27
C TYR A 182 -5.41 4.90 -2.76
N VAL A 183 -4.93 6.04 -2.25
CA VAL A 183 -5.34 7.37 -2.71
C VAL A 183 -4.36 7.81 -3.79
N HIS A 184 -4.75 7.67 -5.04
CA HIS A 184 -3.97 8.09 -6.19
C HIS A 184 -3.97 9.62 -6.33
N PRO A 185 -2.86 10.24 -6.78
CA PRO A 185 -2.77 11.70 -6.95
C PRO A 185 -3.92 12.34 -7.75
N SER A 186 -4.44 11.64 -8.76
CA SER A 186 -5.60 12.11 -9.53
C SER A 186 -6.89 12.24 -8.71
N GLN A 187 -7.10 11.37 -7.71
CA GLN A 187 -8.26 11.43 -6.82
C GLN A 187 -8.18 12.63 -5.86
N ILE A 188 -6.97 13.01 -5.45
CA ILE A 188 -6.74 14.24 -4.67
C ILE A 188 -7.06 15.46 -5.53
N GLN A 189 -6.63 15.45 -6.79
CA GLN A 189 -6.94 16.52 -7.73
C GLN A 189 -8.45 16.62 -7.97
N GLU A 190 -9.14 15.50 -8.14
CA GLU A 190 -10.60 15.45 -8.24
C GLU A 190 -11.27 16.02 -6.98
N LEU A 191 -10.85 15.58 -5.79
CA LEU A 191 -11.36 16.10 -4.53
C LEU A 191 -11.13 17.61 -4.41
N SER A 192 -9.99 18.12 -4.89
CA SER A 192 -9.66 19.56 -4.89
C SER A 192 -10.55 20.43 -5.75
N GLN A 193 -11.19 19.82 -6.73
CA GLN A 193 -12.13 20.46 -7.64
C GLN A 193 -13.58 20.26 -7.20
N SER A 194 -13.83 19.31 -6.29
CA SER A 194 -15.16 19.00 -5.75
C SER A 194 -15.64 20.03 -4.72
N GLU A 195 -16.94 19.95 -4.40
CA GLU A 195 -17.56 20.71 -3.30
C GLU A 195 -17.25 20.16 -1.90
N PHE A 196 -16.62 18.98 -1.82
CA PHE A 196 -16.24 18.32 -0.57
C PHE A 196 -14.82 18.66 -0.12
N LYS A 197 -14.19 19.66 -0.74
CA LYS A 197 -12.87 20.16 -0.32
C LYS A 197 -12.99 21.04 0.92
N PHE A 198 -12.11 20.79 1.89
CA PHE A 198 -11.92 21.63 3.06
C PHE A 198 -10.53 21.36 3.66
N ASN A 199 -9.93 22.39 4.22
CA ASN A 199 -8.65 22.40 4.94
C ASN A 199 -8.77 23.05 6.33
N SER A 200 -9.95 23.56 6.68
CA SER A 200 -10.23 24.17 7.97
C SER A 200 -11.61 23.75 8.47
N PHE A 201 -11.84 23.90 9.78
CA PHE A 201 -13.16 23.67 10.35
C PHE A 201 -14.21 24.60 9.75
N GLN A 202 -13.86 25.85 9.46
CA GLN A 202 -14.76 26.79 8.79
C GLN A 202 -15.17 26.30 7.40
N GLU A 203 -14.20 25.86 6.58
CA GLU A 203 -14.49 25.31 5.25
C GLU A 203 -15.36 24.03 5.33
N LEU A 204 -15.20 23.21 6.37
CA LEU A 204 -16.06 22.05 6.62
C LEU A 204 -17.52 22.46 6.92
N ILE A 205 -17.72 23.50 7.72
CA ILE A 205 -19.06 24.04 8.01
C ILE A 205 -19.69 24.63 6.74
N GLU A 206 -18.93 25.42 5.97
CA GLU A 206 -19.39 25.99 4.70
C GLU A 206 -19.77 24.89 3.70
N CYS A 207 -18.98 23.81 3.61
CA CYS A 207 -19.30 22.62 2.83
C CYS A 207 -20.63 21.98 3.27
N GLY A 208 -20.85 21.80 4.57
CA GLY A 208 -22.10 21.23 5.10
C GLY A 208 -23.33 22.09 4.83
N ILE A 209 -23.20 23.41 4.97
CA ILE A 209 -24.29 24.35 4.63
C ILE A 209 -24.60 24.29 3.13
N LYS A 210 -23.56 24.32 2.28
CA LYS A 210 -23.73 24.33 0.82
C LYS A 210 -24.37 23.04 0.30
N THR A 211 -23.93 21.89 0.82
CA THR A 211 -24.38 20.56 0.36
C THR A 211 -25.65 20.09 1.06
N ASN A 212 -26.03 20.72 2.17
CA ASN A 212 -27.10 20.29 3.07
C ASN A 212 -26.92 18.83 3.55
N LEU A 213 -25.67 18.42 3.78
CA LEU A 213 -25.31 17.09 4.25
C LEU A 213 -24.82 17.13 5.70
N SER A 214 -25.04 16.03 6.41
CA SER A 214 -24.39 15.79 7.70
C SER A 214 -22.88 15.61 7.54
N LEU A 215 -22.12 15.81 8.62
CA LEU A 215 -20.67 15.54 8.64
C LEU A 215 -20.32 14.11 8.21
N SER A 216 -21.14 13.11 8.61
CA SER A 216 -20.95 11.72 8.20
C SER A 216 -21.10 11.53 6.70
N ASN A 217 -22.09 12.19 6.09
CA ASN A 217 -22.32 12.08 4.65
C ASN A 217 -21.24 12.82 3.85
N ILE A 218 -20.75 13.96 4.35
CA ILE A 218 -19.60 14.67 3.76
C ILE A 218 -18.37 13.76 3.79
N ALA A 219 -18.08 13.11 4.92
CA ALA A 219 -17.00 12.15 5.05
C ALA A 219 -17.12 11.00 4.03
N ILE A 220 -18.31 10.40 3.90
CA ILE A 220 -18.58 9.35 2.91
C ILE A 220 -18.34 9.85 1.47
N GLN A 221 -18.82 11.05 1.10
CA GLN A 221 -18.58 11.57 -0.25
C GLN A 221 -17.09 11.78 -0.54
N ARG A 222 -16.31 12.21 0.48
CA ARG A 222 -14.86 12.31 0.34
C ARG A 222 -14.21 10.94 0.14
N GLU A 223 -14.59 9.94 0.91
CA GLU A 223 -14.07 8.58 0.74
C GLU A 223 -14.40 8.00 -0.64
N LYS A 224 -15.60 8.28 -1.17
CA LYS A 224 -15.98 7.86 -2.53
C LYS A 224 -15.04 8.41 -3.58
N ILE A 225 -14.69 9.69 -3.49
CA ILE A 225 -13.73 10.34 -4.40
C ILE A 225 -12.31 9.78 -4.17
N LEU A 226 -11.84 9.79 -2.92
CA LEU A 226 -10.47 9.41 -2.56
C LEU A 226 -10.14 7.94 -2.86
N LEU A 227 -11.12 7.05 -2.75
CA LEU A 227 -10.94 5.61 -2.97
C LEU A 227 -11.47 5.15 -4.33
N ASN A 228 -12.24 5.98 -5.04
CA ASN A 228 -12.99 5.60 -6.24
C ASN A 228 -13.84 4.34 -5.97
N LYS A 229 -14.66 4.43 -4.92
CA LYS A 229 -15.49 3.34 -4.41
C LYS A 229 -16.93 3.79 -4.24
N SER A 230 -17.86 2.84 -4.37
CA SER A 230 -19.25 3.07 -4.02
C SER A 230 -19.42 3.27 -2.51
N GLU A 231 -20.52 3.89 -2.13
CA GLU A 231 -20.89 4.04 -0.72
C GLU A 231 -21.05 2.69 -0.02
N GLU A 232 -21.63 1.70 -0.71
CA GLU A 232 -21.79 0.34 -0.21
C GLU A 232 -20.44 -0.33 0.07
N GLU A 233 -19.45 -0.19 -0.83
CA GLU A 233 -18.10 -0.71 -0.61
C GLU A 233 -17.42 -0.05 0.60
N ILE A 234 -17.58 1.26 0.77
CA ILE A 234 -17.03 2.03 1.89
C ILE A 234 -17.67 1.59 3.21
N LEU A 235 -19.01 1.54 3.27
CA LEU A 235 -19.74 1.14 4.46
C LEU A 235 -19.46 -0.33 4.82
N THR A 236 -19.43 -1.21 3.83
CA THR A 236 -19.07 -2.63 4.03
C THR A 236 -17.67 -2.75 4.61
N PHE A 237 -16.71 -2.00 4.10
CA PHE A 237 -15.37 -1.96 4.68
C PHE A 237 -15.40 -1.45 6.13
N MET A 238 -16.06 -0.32 6.40
CA MET A 238 -16.17 0.22 7.76
C MET A 238 -16.79 -0.76 8.76
N LEU A 239 -17.84 -1.47 8.35
CA LEU A 239 -18.55 -2.42 9.18
C LEU A 239 -17.73 -3.69 9.43
N ASN A 240 -17.05 -4.21 8.40
CA ASN A 240 -16.30 -5.45 8.48
C ASN A 240 -14.95 -5.31 9.20
N GLN A 241 -14.40 -4.09 9.28
CA GLN A 241 -13.01 -3.88 9.69
C GLN A 241 -12.86 -3.29 11.09
N ASN A 242 -13.85 -2.54 11.58
CA ASN A 242 -13.67 -1.71 12.77
C ASN A 242 -14.44 -2.18 14.02
N TRP A 243 -15.43 -3.08 13.92
CA TRP A 243 -16.29 -3.39 15.07
C TRP A 243 -16.02 -4.74 15.73
N VAL A 244 -15.33 -5.66 15.05
CA VAL A 244 -15.05 -7.00 15.60
C VAL A 244 -13.81 -7.02 16.50
N LEU A 245 -12.97 -5.97 16.44
CA LEU A 245 -11.68 -5.89 17.13
C LEU A 245 -11.58 -4.81 18.23
N MET A 246 -12.64 -4.00 18.43
CA MET A 246 -12.75 -3.05 19.54
C MET A 246 -13.59 -3.64 20.68
#